data_AF-F3B6X2-F1
#
_entry.id   AF-F3B6X2-F1
#
_cell.length_a   1.000
_cell.length_b   1.000
_cell.length_c   1.000
_cell.angle_alpha   90.00
_cell.angle_beta   90.00
_cell.angle_gamma   90.00
#
_symmetry.space_group_name_H-M   'P 1'
#
loop_
_entity.id
_entity.type
_entity.pdbx_description
1 polymer ?
#
loop_
_entity_poly.entity_id
_entity_poly.type
_entity_poly.pdbx_seq_one_letter_code
_entity_poly.pdbx_strand_id
1 'polypeptide(L)' 'MVENISIEGIAYIVERIAERAREASRDSKEDREDCFKGGRALEYYEVLDILRTELDAREISLDKIGLDFDLEKELL' A
#
# COMPACT_ATOMS: atom_id res chain seq x y z
N MET A 1 -20.09 20.95 -5.62
CA MET A 1 -19.00 21.03 -4.63
C MET A 1 -18.27 19.71 -4.69
N VAL A 2 -16.95 19.71 -4.88
CA VAL A 2 -16.16 18.48 -4.74
C VAL A 2 -16.07 18.21 -3.24
N GLU A 3 -16.49 17.03 -2.78
CA GLU A 3 -16.28 16.63 -1.39
C GLU A 3 -14.78 16.36 -1.21
N ASN A 4 -14.15 17.06 -0.26
CA ASN A 4 -12.76 16.79 0.11
C ASN A 4 -12.71 15.57 1.03
N ILE A 5 -11.88 14.58 0.70
CA ILE A 5 -11.58 13.46 1.59
C ILE A 5 -10.76 13.98 2.79
N SER A 6 -11.13 13.60 4.01
CA SER A 6 -10.36 13.92 5.22
C SER A 6 -9.11 13.05 5.35
N ILE A 7 -8.14 13.46 6.16
CA ILE A 7 -6.93 12.66 6.42
C ILE A 7 -7.29 11.27 6.97
N GLU A 8 -8.28 11.19 7.85
CA GLU A 8 -8.79 9.92 8.39
C GLU A 8 -9.40 9.04 7.30
N GLY A 9 -10.08 9.65 6.32
CA GLY A 9 -10.57 8.95 5.15
C GLY A 9 -9.45 8.40 4.27
N ILE A 10 -8.38 9.17 4.06
CA ILE A 10 -7.17 8.69 3.36
C ILE A 10 -6.54 7.54 4.13
N ALA A 11 -6.33 7.70 5.44
CA ALA A 11 -5.74 6.70 6.32
C ALA A 11 -6.49 5.37 6.24
N TYR A 12 -7.83 5.42 6.31
CA TYR A 12 -8.66 4.23 6.16
C TYR A 12 -8.46 3.52 4.81
N ILE A 13 -8.39 4.29 3.71
CA ILE A 13 -8.16 3.72 2.38
C ILE A 13 -6.76 3.08 2.29
N VAL A 14 -5.74 3.78 2.78
CA VAL A 14 -4.36 3.28 2.77
C VAL A 14 -4.23 2.00 3.59
N GLU A 15 -4.81 1.95 4.78
CA GLU A 15 -4.83 0.75 5.63
C GLU A 15 -5.45 -0.44 4.90
N ARG A 16 -6.57 -0.22 4.20
CA ARG A 16 -7.25 -1.25 3.40
C ARG A 16 -6.40 -1.74 2.23
N ILE A 17 -5.65 -0.85 1.57
CA ILE A 17 -4.71 -1.23 0.51
C ILE A 17 -3.55 -2.04 1.11
N ALA A 18 -2.98 -1.58 2.23
CA ALA A 18 -1.89 -2.26 2.92
C ALA A 18 -2.27 -3.66 3.42
N GLU A 19 -3.49 -3.85 3.94
CA GLU A 19 -4.01 -5.16 4.32
C GLU A 19 -4.05 -6.11 3.12
N ARG A 20 -4.58 -5.65 1.98
CA ARG A 20 -4.63 -6.44 0.73
C ARG A 20 -3.25 -6.70 0.13
N ALA A 21 -2.32 -5.77 0.28
CA ALA A 21 -0.93 -5.94 -0.13
C ALA A 21 -0.26 -7.08 0.65
N ARG A 22 -0.47 -7.12 1.97
CA ARG A 22 0.04 -8.19 2.86
C ARG A 22 -0.58 -9.54 2.49
N GLU A 23 -1.88 -9.58 2.21
CA GLU A 23 -2.54 -10.80 1.70
C GLU A 23 -1.92 -11.28 0.39
N ALA A 24 -1.81 -10.40 -0.61
CA ALA A 24 -1.24 -10.75 -1.91
C ALA A 24 0.23 -11.22 -1.80
N SER A 25 1.02 -10.59 -0.93
CA SER A 25 2.40 -11.01 -0.65
C SER A 25 2.46 -12.41 -0.02
N ARG A 26 1.54 -12.75 0.90
CA ARG A 26 1.45 -14.11 1.45
C ARG A 26 1.06 -15.11 0.36
N ASP A 27 0.01 -14.81 -0.41
CA ASP A 27 -0.47 -15.68 -1.49
C ASP A 27 0.62 -15.97 -2.53
N SER A 28 1.42 -14.96 -2.89
CA SER A 28 2.54 -15.12 -3.84
C SER A 28 3.71 -15.92 -3.25
N LYS A 29 3.96 -15.79 -1.94
CA LYS A 29 4.99 -16.56 -1.23
C LYS A 29 4.61 -18.04 -1.07
N GLU A 30 3.31 -18.34 -0.97
CA GLU A 30 2.78 -19.71 -0.91
C GLU A 30 2.88 -20.46 -2.25
N ASP A 31 2.79 -19.74 -3.38
CA ASP A 31 2.82 -20.32 -4.73
C ASP A 31 3.65 -19.46 -5.68
N ARG A 32 4.97 -19.66 -5.64
CA ARG A 32 5.95 -18.80 -6.33
C ARG A 32 5.97 -18.94 -7.84
N GLU A 33 5.43 -20.03 -8.38
CA GLU A 33 5.36 -20.27 -9.82
C GLU A 33 4.12 -19.61 -10.45
N ASP A 34 3.14 -19.22 -9.63
CA ASP A 34 1.95 -18.50 -10.08
C ASP A 34 2.29 -17.03 -10.36
N CYS A 35 2.57 -16.75 -11.63
CA CYS A 35 2.88 -15.41 -12.12
C CYS A 35 1.76 -14.39 -11.86
N PHE A 36 0.50 -14.82 -11.78
CA PHE A 36 -0.63 -13.91 -11.50
C PHE A 36 -0.59 -13.45 -10.04
N LYS A 37 -0.33 -14.36 -9.09
CA LYS A 37 -0.17 -14.01 -7.67
C LYS A 37 1.04 -13.12 -7.44
N GLY A 38 2.17 -13.44 -8.08
CA GLY A 38 3.36 -12.60 -8.07
C GLY A 38 3.09 -11.19 -8.59
N GLY A 39 2.43 -11.08 -9.74
CA GLY A 39 2.04 -9.79 -10.34
C GLY A 39 1.12 -8.97 -9.44
N ARG A 40 0.10 -9.60 -8.82
CA ARG A 40 -0.82 -8.93 -7.89
C ARG A 40 -0.09 -8.37 -6.66
N ALA A 41 0.89 -9.09 -6.11
CA ALA A 41 1.69 -8.59 -4.99
C ALA A 41 2.53 -7.36 -5.40
N LEU A 42 3.17 -7.40 -6.56
CA LEU A 42 3.93 -6.27 -7.11
C LEU A 42 3.05 -5.04 -7.38
N GLU A 43 1.84 -5.23 -7.90
CA GLU A 43 0.91 -4.12 -8.16
C GLU A 43 0.54 -3.37 -6.87
N TYR A 44 0.30 -4.09 -5.77
CA TYR A 44 0.06 -3.44 -4.48
C TYR A 44 1.28 -2.71 -3.93
N TYR A 45 2.48 -3.26 -4.12
CA TYR A 45 3.73 -2.59 -3.76
C TYR A 45 3.85 -1.25 -4.49
N GLU A 46 3.68 -1.24 -5.82
CA GLU A 46 3.75 -0.03 -6.64
C GLU A 46 2.72 1.04 -6.22
N VAL A 47 1.48 0.62 -5.95
CA VAL A 47 0.43 1.54 -5.47
C VAL A 47 0.83 2.19 -4.15
N LEU A 48 1.34 1.41 -3.19
CA LEU A 48 1.75 1.94 -1.89
C LEU A 48 3.01 2.81 -1.98
N ASP A 49 3.94 2.48 -2.87
CA ASP A 49 5.15 3.28 -3.11
C ASP A 49 4.81 4.65 -3.73
N ILE A 50 3.90 4.69 -4.71
CA ILE A 50 3.39 5.94 -5.28
C ILE A 50 2.71 6.77 -4.19
N LEU A 51 1.82 6.17 -3.40
CA LEU A 51 1.14 6.87 -2.31
C LEU A 51 2.14 7.44 -1.30
N ARG A 52 3.15 6.64 -0.93
CA ARG A 52 4.21 7.06 0.00
C ARG A 52 4.96 8.26 -0.56
N THR A 53 5.46 8.16 -1.78
CA THR A 53 6.26 9.20 -2.44
C THR A 53 5.46 10.49 -2.62
N GLU A 54 4.20 10.40 -3.07
CA GLU A 54 3.38 11.58 -3.31
C GLU A 54 2.93 12.27 -2.01
N LEU A 55 2.64 11.50 -0.96
CA LEU A 55 2.19 12.06 0.33
C LEU A 55 3.37 12.66 1.10
N ASP A 56 4.54 12.01 1.07
CA ASP A 56 5.78 12.55 1.64
C ASP A 56 6.21 13.86 0.95
N ALA A 57 6.15 13.91 -0.39
CA ALA A 57 6.44 15.13 -1.17
C ALA A 57 5.51 16.31 -0.86
N ARG A 58 4.34 16.04 -0.25
CA ARG A 58 3.37 17.06 0.20
C ARG A 58 3.44 17.33 1.70
N GLU A 59 4.48 16.83 2.37
CA GLU A 59 4.69 16.95 3.82
C GLU A 59 3.51 16.38 4.65
N ILE A 60 2.79 15.40 4.08
CA ILE A 60 1.74 14.66 4.81
C ILE A 60 2.45 13.57 5.60
N SER A 61 2.23 13.52 6.91
CA SER A 61 2.97 12.57 7.75
C SER A 61 2.46 11.15 7.54
N LEU A 62 3.38 10.28 7.10
CA LEU A 62 3.10 8.89 6.72
C LEU A 62 2.59 8.05 7.89
N ASP A 63 3.01 8.39 9.12
CA ASP A 63 2.55 7.74 10.35
C ASP A 63 1.04 7.92 10.56
N LYS A 64 0.52 9.13 10.28
CA LYS A 64 -0.91 9.45 10.46
C LYS A 64 -1.83 8.73 9.49
N ILE A 65 -1.30 8.32 8.34
CA ILE A 65 -2.05 7.63 7.30
C ILE A 65 -1.75 6.12 7.26
N GLY A 66 -0.96 5.61 8.20
CA GLY A 66 -0.65 4.18 8.30
C GLY A 66 0.32 3.67 7.22
N LEU A 67 1.17 4.53 6.67
CA LEU A 67 2.14 4.19 5.61
C LEU A 67 3.62 4.32 6.05
N ASP A 68 3.86 4.53 7.34
CA ASP A 68 5.21 4.56 7.93
C ASP A 68 5.73 3.15 8.24
N PHE A 69 5.97 2.37 7.19
CA PHE A 69 6.60 1.06 7.28
C PHE A 69 7.49 0.78 6.07
N ASP A 70 8.35 -0.22 6.21
CA ASP A 70 9.27 -0.64 5.16
C ASP A 70 8.53 -1.55 4.16
N LEU A 71 8.12 -0.96 3.03
CA LEU A 71 7.38 -1.64 1.96
C LEU A 71 8.12 -2.86 1.42
N GLU A 72 9.43 -2.74 1.16
CA GLU A 72 10.23 -3.84 0.61
C GLU A 72 10.30 -4.99 1.59
N LYS A 73 10.62 -4.70 2.85
CA LYS A 73 10.72 -5.72 3.90
C LYS A 73 9.39 -6.41 4.17
N GLU A 74 8.29 -5.68 4.04
CA GLU A 74 6.96 -6.18 4.37
C GLU A 74 6.32 -6.97 3.21
N LEU A 75 6.53 -6.53 1.97
CA LEU A 75 5.77 -7.01 0.81
C LEU A 75 6.59 -7.86 -0.17
N LEU A 76 7.91 -7.67 -0.25
CA LEU A 76 8.80 -8.48 -1.10
C LEU A 76 9.44 -9.64 -0.32
#